data_AF-E1KRH8-F1
#
_entry.id   AF-E1KRH8-F1
#
_cell.length_a   1.000
_cell.length_b   1.000
_cell.length_c   1.000
_cell.angle_alpha   90.00
_cell.angle_beta   90.00
_cell.angle_gamma   90.00
#
_symmetry.space_group_name_H-M   'P 1'
#
loop_
_entity.id
_entity.type
_entity.pdbx_description
1 polymer ?
#
loop_
_entity_poly.entity_id
_entity_poly.type
_entity_poly.pdbx_seq_one_letter_code
_entity_poly.pdbx_strand_id
1 'polypeptide(L)'
;MKSGYTFGVGETFTADKVWFDRNFARSQDANGSYHSMSTICLPFAMDEADLSKFNVSKAYKFKTANDNTATFDEVKSTEADTPYLIEPSEAITTANEKPIEFFNKQIPASKIAGGDFIGTYQYRNLPASENGYRNYIFGFNTQKFNYVKSTGASFKPFRAYLRSKQSANSLAKNIEFKIWDGSVTGIEQINPTDNTPSHAPIYTIDGRMVSPTGNLQLLPQGIYIQNGKKIIK
;
A
#
# COMPACT_ATOMS: atom_id res chain seq x y z
N MET A 1 -0.66 -6.04 29.03
CA MET A 1 -2.12 -6.28 28.87
C MET A 1 -2.40 -6.37 27.38
N LYS A 2 -3.31 -7.24 26.93
CA LYS A 2 -3.44 -7.59 25.51
C LYS A 2 -4.13 -6.48 24.69
N SER A 3 -3.56 -6.12 23.53
CA SER A 3 -4.09 -5.19 22.50
C SER A 3 -5.58 -5.44 22.15
N GLY A 4 -6.48 -4.84 22.92
CA GLY A 4 -7.94 -4.95 22.81
C GLY A 4 -8.72 -3.72 23.29
N TYR A 5 -8.05 -2.63 23.64
CA TYR A 5 -8.70 -1.37 24.04
C TYR A 5 -9.05 -0.52 22.81
N THR A 6 -10.21 0.11 22.84
CA THR A 6 -10.54 1.23 21.95
C THR A 6 -9.72 2.44 22.40
N PHE A 7 -8.98 3.02 21.48
CA PHE A 7 -8.25 4.27 21.69
C PHE A 7 -8.89 5.39 20.86
N GLY A 8 -8.93 6.59 21.42
CA GLY A 8 -9.44 7.80 20.81
C GLY A 8 -9.37 8.94 21.81
N VAL A 9 -8.91 10.10 21.38
CA VAL A 9 -8.73 11.27 22.24
C VAL A 9 -9.51 12.44 21.64
N GLY A 10 -10.27 13.14 22.47
CA GLY A 10 -11.14 14.24 22.02
C GLY A 10 -10.40 15.55 21.78
N GLU A 11 -9.23 15.70 22.41
CA GLU A 11 -8.42 16.92 22.37
C GLU A 11 -6.94 16.55 22.21
N THR A 12 -6.19 17.49 21.65
CA THR A 12 -4.76 17.34 21.40
C THR A 12 -3.98 17.50 22.70
N PHE A 13 -3.01 16.61 22.95
CA PHE A 13 -2.08 16.72 24.09
C PHE A 13 -0.70 16.16 23.74
N THR A 14 0.30 16.50 24.54
CA THR A 14 1.64 15.92 24.44
C THR A 14 1.77 14.81 25.47
N ALA A 15 2.05 13.60 25.01
CA ALA A 15 2.38 12.46 25.85
C ALA A 15 3.88 12.50 26.18
N ASP A 16 4.22 12.58 27.46
CA ASP A 16 5.61 12.45 27.92
C ASP A 16 6.20 11.11 27.50
N LYS A 17 5.38 10.05 27.56
CA LYS A 17 5.76 8.69 27.19
C LYS A 17 4.62 7.94 26.53
N VAL A 18 4.93 7.17 25.49
CA VAL A 18 4.01 6.23 24.81
C VAL A 18 4.66 4.85 24.76
N TRP A 19 3.88 3.82 25.07
CA TRP A 19 4.27 2.42 24.95
C TRP A 19 3.55 1.74 23.80
N PHE A 20 4.30 0.97 23.01
CA PHE A 20 3.76 0.15 21.94
C PHE A 20 4.24 -1.29 22.07
N ASP A 21 3.29 -2.23 22.22
CA ASP A 21 3.54 -3.62 22.64
C ASP A 21 3.10 -4.65 21.58
N ARG A 22 3.26 -4.29 20.31
CA ARG A 22 2.99 -5.22 19.20
C ARG A 22 4.28 -5.91 18.75
N ASN A 23 4.22 -7.24 18.71
CA ASN A 23 5.22 -8.05 18.04
C ASN A 23 5.14 -7.92 16.51
N PHE A 24 6.31 -7.88 15.87
CA PHE A 24 6.46 -7.98 14.43
C PHE A 24 7.30 -9.21 14.12
N ALA A 25 6.74 -10.16 13.38
CA ALA A 25 7.47 -11.35 12.97
C ALA A 25 8.39 -11.02 11.79
N ARG A 26 9.48 -11.77 11.67
CA ARG A 26 10.27 -11.88 10.44
C ARG A 26 10.53 -13.36 10.21
N SER A 27 10.17 -13.87 9.04
CA SER A 27 10.43 -15.26 8.65
C SER A 27 10.91 -15.32 7.22
N GLN A 28 11.63 -16.38 6.87
CA GLN A 28 12.05 -16.65 5.50
C GLN A 28 11.24 -17.84 4.98
N ASP A 29 10.73 -17.75 3.75
CA ASP A 29 10.08 -18.89 3.09
C ASP A 29 11.10 -19.88 2.52
N ALA A 30 10.60 -21.00 1.99
CA ALA A 30 11.43 -22.03 1.37
C ALA A 30 12.21 -21.54 0.13
N ASN A 31 11.82 -20.40 -0.45
CA ASN A 31 12.47 -19.78 -1.61
C ASN A 31 13.49 -18.71 -1.21
N GLY A 32 13.73 -18.50 0.08
CA GLY A 32 14.67 -17.51 0.58
C GLY A 32 14.09 -16.09 0.68
N SER A 33 12.81 -15.88 0.42
CA SER A 33 12.15 -14.57 0.52
C SER A 33 11.77 -14.26 1.96
N TYR A 34 12.02 -13.02 2.41
CA TYR A 34 11.63 -12.60 3.76
C TYR A 34 10.19 -12.07 3.79
N HIS A 35 9.48 -12.47 4.85
CA HIS A 35 8.18 -11.95 5.25
C HIS A 35 8.39 -11.15 6.53
N SER A 36 8.26 -9.83 6.49
CA SER A 36 8.28 -8.97 7.69
C SER A 36 7.23 -7.85 7.66
N MET A 37 6.69 -7.57 6.47
CA MET A 37 5.84 -6.39 6.28
C MET A 37 4.55 -6.45 7.10
N SER A 38 4.13 -5.28 7.59
CA SER A 38 2.99 -5.13 8.47
C SER A 38 2.35 -3.76 8.31
N THR A 39 1.02 -3.69 8.46
CA THR A 39 0.31 -2.41 8.52
C THR A 39 0.38 -1.81 9.92
N ILE A 40 0.47 -0.50 10.02
CA ILE A 40 0.39 0.28 11.26
C ILE A 40 -0.50 1.51 11.06
N CYS A 41 -1.12 1.97 12.14
CA CYS A 41 -1.76 3.28 12.22
C CYS A 41 -1.57 3.73 13.66
N LEU A 42 -0.82 4.81 13.89
CA LEU A 42 -0.43 5.27 15.23
C LEU A 42 -0.97 6.69 15.48
N PRO A 43 -1.32 7.03 16.73
CA PRO A 43 -1.92 8.32 17.05
C PRO A 43 -0.87 9.44 17.20
N PHE A 44 0.30 9.27 16.58
CA PHE A 44 1.40 10.22 16.60
C PHE A 44 2.24 10.06 15.34
N ALA A 45 2.89 11.15 14.93
CA ALA A 45 3.86 11.15 13.84
C ALA A 45 5.17 10.45 14.26
N MET A 46 5.85 9.79 13.33
CA MET A 46 7.19 9.21 13.55
C MET A 46 8.18 9.82 12.58
N ASP A 47 9.34 10.22 13.07
CA ASP A 47 10.50 10.58 12.25
C ASP A 47 11.39 9.35 11.99
N GLU A 48 12.54 9.55 11.35
CA GLU A 48 13.51 8.49 11.07
C GLU A 48 14.03 7.81 12.35
N ALA A 49 14.21 8.55 13.45
CA ALA A 49 14.68 8.01 14.71
C ALA A 49 13.61 7.13 15.37
N ASP A 50 12.35 7.55 15.33
CA ASP A 50 11.22 6.75 15.80
C ASP A 50 10.99 5.49 14.95
N LEU A 51 11.12 5.60 13.62
CA LEU A 51 11.04 4.46 12.70
C LEU A 51 12.15 3.44 12.98
N SER A 52 13.36 3.89 13.31
CA SER A 52 14.48 2.99 13.63
C SER A 52 14.19 2.05 14.81
N LYS A 53 13.31 2.45 15.73
CA LYS A 53 12.86 1.60 16.86
C LYS A 53 12.04 0.39 16.40
N PHE A 54 11.51 0.42 15.18
CA PHE A 54 10.88 -0.72 14.51
C PHE A 54 11.84 -1.49 13.59
N ASN A 55 13.14 -1.22 13.66
CA ASN A 55 14.13 -1.74 12.71
C ASN A 55 13.74 -1.41 11.25
N VAL A 56 13.21 -0.20 11.00
CA VAL A 56 12.89 0.28 9.64
C VAL A 56 13.52 1.64 9.38
N SER A 57 13.96 1.87 8.13
CA SER A 57 14.45 3.17 7.66
C SER A 57 13.40 3.97 6.89
N LYS A 58 12.30 3.33 6.52
CA LYS A 58 11.22 3.90 5.70
C LYS A 58 9.88 3.26 6.02
N ALA A 59 8.83 4.00 5.74
CA ALA A 59 7.46 3.51 5.72
C ALA A 59 6.87 3.68 4.32
N TYR A 60 5.72 3.06 4.07
CA TYR A 60 5.05 3.14 2.78
C TYR A 60 3.65 3.72 2.96
N LYS A 61 3.43 4.93 2.43
CA LYS A 61 2.17 5.69 2.47
C LYS A 61 1.28 5.23 1.33
N PHE A 62 0.01 4.96 1.61
CA PHE A 62 -0.93 4.57 0.57
C PHE A 62 -1.10 5.66 -0.49
N LYS A 63 -0.99 5.28 -1.77
CA LYS A 63 -1.15 6.18 -2.93
C LYS A 63 -2.49 5.96 -3.62
N THR A 64 -2.78 4.73 -4.01
CA THR A 64 -3.99 4.36 -4.74
C THR A 64 -4.19 2.85 -4.73
N ALA A 65 -5.40 2.37 -5.01
CA ALA A 65 -5.67 0.98 -5.29
C ALA A 65 -6.58 0.84 -6.52
N ASN A 66 -6.36 -0.24 -7.28
CA ASN A 66 -7.29 -0.73 -8.29
C ASN A 66 -7.78 -2.14 -7.92
N ASP A 67 -8.42 -2.84 -8.84
CA ASP A 67 -9.00 -4.17 -8.60
C ASP A 67 -7.97 -5.18 -8.09
N ASN A 68 -6.70 -5.07 -8.50
CA ASN A 68 -5.66 -6.08 -8.28
C ASN A 68 -4.41 -5.56 -7.56
N THR A 69 -4.20 -4.25 -7.49
CA THR A 69 -2.96 -3.67 -6.96
C THR A 69 -3.23 -2.46 -6.08
N ALA A 70 -2.62 -2.44 -4.88
CA ALA A 70 -2.51 -1.29 -4.01
C ALA A 70 -1.08 -0.72 -4.10
N THR A 71 -0.97 0.54 -4.49
CA THR A 71 0.31 1.24 -4.69
C THR A 71 0.61 2.11 -3.47
N PHE A 72 1.87 2.12 -3.05
CA PHE A 72 2.35 2.89 -1.92
C PHE A 72 3.59 3.72 -2.28
N ASP A 73 3.64 4.96 -1.80
CA ASP A 73 4.81 5.83 -1.89
C ASP A 73 5.75 5.59 -0.70
N GLU A 74 7.05 5.52 -0.96
CA GLU A 74 8.06 5.49 0.09
C GLU A 74 8.16 6.84 0.80
N VAL A 75 8.20 6.82 2.13
CA VAL A 75 8.35 8.01 2.98
C VAL A 75 9.34 7.76 4.11
N LYS A 76 10.03 8.82 4.54
CA LYS A 76 10.99 8.78 5.67
C LYS A 76 10.39 9.15 7.03
N SER A 77 9.13 9.56 7.03
CA SER A 77 8.38 9.93 8.24
C SER A 77 6.91 9.61 8.07
N THR A 78 6.20 9.44 9.18
CA THR A 78 4.76 9.21 9.20
C THR A 78 4.03 10.36 9.86
N GLU A 79 2.79 10.57 9.43
CA GLU A 79 1.84 11.47 10.07
C GLU A 79 0.99 10.73 11.10
N ALA A 80 0.57 11.42 12.15
CA ALA A 80 -0.41 10.89 13.10
C ALA A 80 -1.72 10.51 12.39
N ASP A 81 -2.42 9.50 12.92
CA ASP A 81 -3.74 9.08 12.44
C ASP A 81 -3.78 8.62 10.97
N THR A 82 -2.62 8.45 10.35
CA THR A 82 -2.50 8.02 8.96
C THR A 82 -1.97 6.59 8.91
N PRO A 83 -2.57 5.69 8.10
CA PRO A 83 -2.13 4.31 8.01
C PRO A 83 -0.93 4.15 7.04
N TYR A 84 0.00 3.28 7.43
CA TYR A 84 1.22 2.96 6.66
C TYR A 84 1.48 1.45 6.63
N LEU A 85 2.27 1.00 5.66
CA LEU A 85 3.02 -0.26 5.76
C LEU A 85 4.44 0.03 6.29
N ILE A 86 4.97 -0.90 7.07
CA ILE A 86 6.38 -0.93 7.50
C ILE A 86 6.94 -2.32 7.25
N GLU A 87 8.25 -2.41 7.03
CA GLU A 87 8.95 -3.66 6.78
C GLU A 87 10.16 -3.80 7.71
N PRO A 88 9.95 -4.27 8.96
CA PRO A 88 11.02 -4.51 9.92
C PRO A 88 12.13 -5.37 9.33
N SER A 89 13.38 -4.89 9.46
CA SER A 89 14.57 -5.64 9.11
C SER A 89 14.92 -6.68 10.16
N GLU A 90 14.17 -6.83 11.24
CA GLU A 90 14.38 -7.83 12.28
C GLU A 90 13.06 -8.10 13.00
N ALA A 91 12.89 -9.32 13.52
CA ALA A 91 11.72 -9.63 14.31
C ALA A 91 11.74 -8.80 15.60
N ILE A 92 10.60 -8.24 15.97
CA ILE A 92 10.43 -7.49 17.20
C ILE A 92 9.51 -8.29 18.11
N THR A 93 10.03 -8.63 19.28
CA THR A 93 9.24 -9.24 20.35
C THR A 93 9.16 -8.25 21.50
N THR A 94 7.97 -7.69 21.69
CA THR A 94 7.65 -6.86 22.84
C THR A 94 7.05 -7.72 23.94
N ALA A 95 7.48 -7.49 25.17
CA ALA A 95 6.82 -7.99 26.38
C ALA A 95 6.29 -6.78 27.17
N ASN A 96 5.38 -6.99 28.12
CA ASN A 96 4.87 -5.90 28.95
C ASN A 96 6.01 -5.08 29.61
N GLU A 97 7.15 -5.71 29.89
CA GLU A 97 8.33 -5.09 30.50
C GLU A 97 9.34 -4.53 29.47
N LYS A 98 9.15 -4.80 28.19
CA LYS A 98 9.99 -4.32 27.07
C LYS A 98 9.12 -3.84 25.90
N PRO A 99 8.27 -2.82 26.10
CA PRO A 99 7.55 -2.18 24.99
C PRO A 99 8.53 -1.36 24.15
N ILE A 100 8.11 -1.00 22.93
CA ILE A 100 8.76 0.09 22.19
C ILE A 100 8.32 1.40 22.84
N GLU A 101 9.28 2.26 23.17
CA GLU A 101 9.03 3.50 23.88
C GLU A 101 9.22 4.74 22.98
N PHE A 102 8.28 5.65 23.07
CA PHE A 102 8.34 6.98 22.45
C PHE A 102 8.20 8.03 23.52
N PHE A 103 8.88 9.16 23.34
CA PHE A 103 8.89 10.24 24.31
C PHE A 103 8.43 11.53 23.63
N ASN A 104 7.78 12.40 24.40
CA ASN A 104 7.36 13.74 23.95
C ASN A 104 6.57 13.72 22.63
N LYS A 105 5.60 12.80 22.50
CA LYS A 105 4.79 12.66 21.28
C LYS A 105 3.54 13.52 21.38
N GLN A 106 3.32 14.37 20.39
CA GLN A 106 2.04 15.03 20.19
C GLN A 106 1.00 14.01 19.72
N ILE A 107 -0.10 13.91 20.47
CA ILE A 107 -1.27 13.09 20.17
C ILE A 107 -2.39 14.06 19.80
N PRO A 108 -2.75 14.19 18.51
CA PRO A 108 -3.86 15.06 18.11
C PRO A 108 -5.20 14.46 18.52
N ALA A 109 -6.24 15.30 18.58
CA ALA A 109 -7.62 14.84 18.59
C ALA A 109 -7.84 13.82 17.46
N SER A 110 -8.26 12.61 17.82
CA SER A 110 -8.18 11.45 16.93
C SER A 110 -9.02 11.65 15.67
N LYS A 111 -8.35 11.63 14.52
CA LYS A 111 -8.95 11.78 13.19
C LYS A 111 -8.23 10.89 12.18
N ILE A 112 -8.57 9.60 12.22
CA ILE A 112 -8.03 8.61 11.28
C ILE A 112 -8.30 9.07 9.84
N ALA A 113 -7.24 9.15 9.04
CA ALA A 113 -7.32 9.52 7.64
C ALA A 113 -8.34 8.64 6.90
N GLY A 114 -9.24 9.28 6.18
CA GLY A 114 -10.19 8.59 5.31
C GLY A 114 -9.54 8.08 4.02
N GLY A 115 -10.31 7.38 3.20
CA GLY A 115 -9.86 6.83 1.92
C GLY A 115 -9.99 5.31 1.87
N ASP A 116 -9.16 4.67 1.05
CA ASP A 116 -9.28 3.24 0.76
C ASP A 116 -8.34 2.39 1.61
N PHE A 117 -7.30 2.97 2.20
CA PHE A 117 -6.48 2.33 3.22
C PHE A 117 -6.83 2.92 4.58
N ILE A 118 -7.44 2.11 5.45
CA ILE A 118 -8.17 2.58 6.62
C ILE A 118 -7.50 2.06 7.89
N GLY A 119 -7.09 2.97 8.77
CA GLY A 119 -6.61 2.66 10.11
C GLY A 119 -7.73 2.35 11.10
N THR A 120 -7.41 1.70 12.21
CA THR A 120 -8.34 1.54 13.34
C THR A 120 -7.62 1.63 14.68
N TYR A 121 -8.25 2.26 15.65
CA TYR A 121 -7.84 2.28 17.06
C TYR A 121 -8.70 1.41 17.96
N GLN A 122 -9.60 0.63 17.38
CA GLN A 122 -10.43 -0.32 18.11
C GLN A 122 -10.39 -1.69 17.45
N TYR A 123 -10.74 -2.70 18.23
CA TYR A 123 -11.06 -4.00 17.68
C TYR A 123 -12.28 -3.88 16.75
N ARG A 124 -12.21 -4.52 15.58
CA ARG A 124 -13.31 -4.62 14.63
C ARG A 124 -13.53 -6.08 14.28
N ASN A 125 -14.80 -6.45 14.09
CA ASN A 125 -15.14 -7.60 13.27
C ASN A 125 -15.39 -7.08 11.85
N LEU A 126 -14.36 -7.11 11.00
CA LEU A 126 -14.47 -6.59 9.64
C LEU A 126 -15.37 -7.51 8.82
N PRO A 127 -16.46 -7.01 8.20
CA PRO A 127 -17.25 -7.80 7.28
C PRO A 127 -16.49 -7.99 5.96
N ALA A 128 -16.90 -8.97 5.15
CA ALA A 128 -16.34 -9.20 3.83
C ALA A 128 -16.51 -7.99 2.90
N SER A 129 -17.65 -7.30 3.03
CA SER A 129 -17.97 -6.09 2.30
C SER A 129 -18.79 -5.12 3.16
N GLU A 130 -18.60 -3.82 2.94
CA GLU A 130 -19.33 -2.75 3.61
C GLU A 130 -19.48 -1.58 2.64
N ASN A 131 -20.69 -0.99 2.55
CA ASN A 131 -20.97 0.19 1.72
C ASN A 131 -20.49 0.08 0.25
N GLY A 132 -20.61 -1.11 -0.35
CA GLY A 132 -20.20 -1.37 -1.74
C GLY A 132 -18.70 -1.59 -1.96
N TYR A 133 -17.90 -1.65 -0.89
CA TYR A 133 -16.48 -2.02 -0.95
C TYR A 133 -16.28 -3.43 -0.39
N ARG A 134 -15.31 -4.17 -0.96
CA ARG A 134 -14.77 -5.39 -0.33
C ARG A 134 -13.62 -5.01 0.60
N ASN A 135 -13.50 -5.69 1.73
CA ASN A 135 -12.43 -5.48 2.70
C ASN A 135 -11.31 -6.52 2.53
N TYR A 136 -10.07 -6.08 2.75
CA TYR A 136 -8.87 -6.88 2.62
C TYR A 136 -7.90 -6.61 3.78
N ILE A 137 -7.32 -7.68 4.32
CA ILE A 137 -6.34 -7.63 5.41
C ILE A 137 -4.97 -8.05 4.88
N PHE A 138 -3.93 -7.28 5.22
CA PHE A 138 -2.55 -7.65 4.88
C PHE A 138 -2.16 -8.95 5.59
N GLY A 139 -1.87 -10.00 4.81
CA GLY A 139 -1.46 -11.29 5.35
C GLY A 139 0.04 -11.43 5.34
N PHE A 140 0.61 -11.64 6.52
CA PHE A 140 2.05 -11.84 6.71
C PHE A 140 2.64 -12.96 5.82
N ASN A 141 1.99 -14.13 5.78
CA ASN A 141 2.49 -15.25 4.98
C ASN A 141 2.36 -15.02 3.47
N THR A 142 1.34 -14.28 3.03
CA THR A 142 1.10 -14.06 1.59
C THR A 142 1.78 -12.80 1.08
N GLN A 143 2.15 -11.89 1.98
CA GLN A 143 2.62 -10.53 1.68
C GLN A 143 1.67 -9.79 0.74
N LYS A 144 0.36 -10.04 0.88
CA LYS A 144 -0.70 -9.47 0.04
C LYS A 144 -1.88 -9.04 0.89
N PHE A 145 -2.72 -8.18 0.34
CA PHE A 145 -4.03 -7.86 0.92
C PHE A 145 -5.02 -8.98 0.58
N ASN A 146 -5.33 -9.84 1.55
CA ASN A 146 -6.22 -10.98 1.36
C ASN A 146 -7.66 -10.59 1.64
N TYR A 147 -8.59 -11.05 0.80
CA TYR A 147 -10.01 -10.83 0.97
C TYR A 147 -10.51 -11.34 2.33
N VAL A 148 -11.28 -10.50 3.01
CA VAL A 148 -12.02 -10.88 4.22
C VAL A 148 -13.15 -11.81 3.81
N LYS A 149 -13.18 -13.04 4.36
CA LYS A 149 -14.20 -14.05 4.06
C LYS A 149 -15.59 -13.61 4.55
N SER A 150 -16.64 -14.26 4.03
CA SER A 150 -18.05 -13.98 4.40
C SER A 150 -18.34 -14.04 5.89
N THR A 151 -17.60 -14.87 6.64
CA THR A 151 -17.68 -14.96 8.11
C THR A 151 -17.13 -13.75 8.85
N GLY A 152 -16.54 -12.79 8.13
CA GLY A 152 -15.81 -11.67 8.70
C GLY A 152 -14.41 -12.05 9.18
N ALA A 153 -13.70 -11.06 9.73
CA ALA A 153 -12.38 -11.24 10.30
C ALA A 153 -12.18 -10.36 11.55
N SER A 154 -11.64 -10.98 12.60
CA SER A 154 -11.15 -10.29 13.78
C SER A 154 -9.97 -9.39 13.42
N PHE A 155 -10.13 -8.09 13.63
CA PHE A 155 -9.13 -7.08 13.28
C PHE A 155 -8.80 -6.20 14.48
N LYS A 156 -7.56 -6.29 14.95
CA LYS A 156 -7.09 -5.65 16.19
C LYS A 156 -6.73 -4.16 15.97
N PRO A 157 -6.72 -3.32 17.02
CA PRO A 157 -6.37 -1.90 16.93
C PRO A 157 -4.92 -1.65 16.45
N PHE A 158 -4.62 -0.39 16.13
CA PHE A 158 -3.33 0.13 15.64
C PHE A 158 -2.81 -0.56 14.37
N ARG A 159 -3.76 -0.96 13.52
CA ARG A 159 -3.55 -1.64 12.23
C ARG A 159 -4.35 -0.93 11.16
N ALA A 160 -4.03 -1.24 9.91
CA ALA A 160 -4.79 -0.77 8.77
C ALA A 160 -5.20 -1.90 7.82
N TYR A 161 -6.36 -1.75 7.20
CA TYR A 161 -6.91 -2.65 6.20
C TYR A 161 -7.22 -1.88 4.92
N LEU A 162 -7.28 -2.58 3.79
CA LEU A 162 -7.63 -1.99 2.51
C LEU A 162 -9.11 -2.27 2.23
N ARG A 163 -9.81 -1.29 1.66
CA ARG A 163 -11.09 -1.49 1.01
C ARG A 163 -10.94 -1.18 -0.47
N SER A 164 -11.64 -1.91 -1.32
CA SER A 164 -11.60 -1.68 -2.77
C SER A 164 -12.98 -1.93 -3.37
N LYS A 165 -13.38 -1.05 -4.29
CA LYS A 165 -14.52 -1.32 -5.19
C LYS A 165 -14.02 -2.28 -6.23
N GLN A 166 -14.65 -3.45 -6.27
CA GLN A 166 -14.29 -4.48 -7.21
C GLN A 166 -15.25 -4.43 -8.39
N SER A 167 -14.71 -4.47 -9.61
CA SER A 167 -15.55 -4.65 -10.80
C SER A 167 -16.40 -5.92 -10.69
N ALA A 168 -17.57 -5.94 -11.34
CA ALA A 168 -18.53 -7.04 -11.26
C ALA A 168 -17.93 -8.40 -11.67
N ASN A 169 -16.90 -8.39 -12.52
CA ASN A 169 -16.20 -9.58 -13.00
C ASN A 169 -14.89 -9.88 -12.26
N SER A 170 -14.53 -9.10 -11.23
CA SER A 170 -13.29 -9.32 -10.48
C SER A 170 -13.38 -10.59 -9.62
N LEU A 171 -12.58 -11.58 -10.02
CA LEU A 171 -12.33 -12.83 -9.28
C LEU A 171 -11.17 -12.72 -8.28
N ALA A 172 -10.49 -11.57 -8.19
CA ALA A 172 -9.30 -11.40 -7.38
C ALA A 172 -9.61 -11.54 -5.89
N LYS A 173 -9.16 -12.66 -5.30
CA LYS A 173 -9.27 -12.93 -3.84
C LYS A 173 -8.19 -12.21 -3.03
N ASN A 174 -7.20 -11.62 -3.70
CA ASN A 174 -6.11 -10.87 -3.11
C ASN A 174 -5.77 -9.66 -3.97
N ILE A 175 -5.22 -8.64 -3.32
CA ILE A 175 -4.66 -7.45 -3.94
C ILE A 175 -3.16 -7.45 -3.64
N GLU A 176 -2.36 -7.34 -4.69
CA GLU A 176 -0.91 -7.18 -4.61
C GLU A 176 -0.58 -5.80 -4.03
N PHE A 177 0.47 -5.68 -3.23
CA PHE A 177 1.04 -4.36 -2.94
C PHE A 177 2.15 -4.07 -3.96
N LYS A 178 2.30 -2.79 -4.32
CA LYS A 178 3.39 -2.29 -5.15
C LYS A 178 3.98 -1.05 -4.47
N ILE A 179 5.31 -0.97 -4.38
CA ILE A 179 5.99 0.29 -4.05
C ILE A 179 6.08 1.10 -5.34
N TRP A 180 5.64 2.35 -5.28
CA TRP A 180 5.69 3.27 -6.40
C TRP A 180 7.15 3.57 -6.76
N ASP A 181 7.47 3.39 -8.04
CA ASP A 181 8.80 3.57 -8.61
C ASP A 181 9.03 5.00 -9.15
N GLY A 182 8.08 5.91 -8.95
CA GLY A 182 8.14 7.27 -9.49
C GLY A 182 7.67 7.39 -10.94
N SER A 183 7.39 6.29 -11.65
CA SER A 183 7.05 6.31 -13.06
C SER A 183 5.59 6.68 -13.30
N VAL A 184 5.32 7.77 -14.02
CA VAL A 184 3.95 8.12 -14.41
C VAL A 184 3.48 7.11 -15.46
N THR A 185 2.41 6.35 -15.18
CA THR A 185 1.83 5.34 -16.08
C THR A 185 1.07 5.95 -17.27
N GLY A 186 1.56 7.06 -17.81
CA GLY A 186 0.91 7.77 -18.91
C GLY A 186 1.07 7.09 -20.27
N ILE A 187 2.09 6.24 -20.44
CA ILE A 187 2.39 5.59 -21.72
C ILE A 187 3.05 4.22 -21.45
N GLU A 188 2.38 3.13 -21.82
CA GLU A 188 3.02 1.81 -21.84
C GLU A 188 4.08 1.78 -22.96
N GLN A 189 5.30 1.35 -22.61
CA GLN A 189 6.33 1.03 -23.60
C GLN A 189 5.99 -0.33 -24.21
N ILE A 190 5.78 -0.39 -25.53
CA ILE A 190 5.66 -1.67 -26.22
C ILE A 190 7.06 -2.27 -26.35
N ASN A 191 7.25 -3.49 -25.87
CA ASN A 191 8.44 -4.28 -26.19
C ASN A 191 8.43 -4.58 -27.70
N PRO A 192 9.52 -4.36 -28.46
CA PRO A 192 9.57 -4.62 -29.90
C PRO A 192 9.21 -6.06 -30.33
N THR A 193 9.08 -6.98 -29.37
CA THR A 193 8.69 -8.38 -29.56
C THR A 193 7.18 -8.59 -29.61
N ASP A 194 6.35 -7.62 -29.21
CA ASP A 194 4.88 -7.66 -29.36
C ASP A 194 4.49 -7.31 -30.80
N ASN A 195 4.89 -8.17 -31.74
CA ASN A 195 4.56 -8.09 -33.16
C ASN A 195 3.11 -8.52 -33.43
N THR A 196 2.14 -7.93 -32.75
CA THR A 196 0.74 -8.00 -33.22
C THR A 196 0.54 -6.86 -34.22
N PRO A 197 0.23 -7.17 -35.50
CA PRO A 197 -0.05 -6.12 -36.48
C PRO A 197 -1.25 -5.31 -36.02
N SER A 198 -1.02 -4.07 -35.58
CA SER A 198 -2.10 -3.12 -35.33
C SER A 198 -2.37 -2.35 -36.60
N HIS A 199 -3.61 -2.39 -37.08
CA HIS A 199 -4.08 -1.53 -38.16
C HIS A 199 -4.44 -0.12 -37.69
N ALA A 200 -4.20 0.20 -36.41
CA ALA A 200 -4.48 1.52 -35.86
C ALA A 200 -3.54 2.57 -36.48
N PRO A 201 -3.99 3.81 -36.68
CA PRO A 201 -3.13 4.87 -37.18
C PRO A 201 -1.92 5.13 -36.26
N ILE A 202 -0.78 5.45 -36.87
CA ILE A 202 0.44 5.86 -36.19
C ILE A 202 0.54 7.39 -36.22
N TYR A 203 0.90 7.97 -35.10
CA TYR A 203 1.12 9.39 -34.91
C TYR A 203 2.56 9.67 -34.47
N THR A 204 3.07 10.85 -34.78
CA THR A 204 4.26 11.41 -34.15
C THR A 204 3.94 11.87 -32.72
N ILE A 205 4.97 12.15 -31.92
CA ILE A 205 4.82 12.61 -30.53
C ILE A 205 4.07 13.95 -30.39
N ASP A 206 4.09 14.78 -31.45
CA ASP A 206 3.35 16.04 -31.56
C ASP A 206 1.93 15.86 -32.13
N GLY A 207 1.47 14.61 -32.32
CA GLY A 207 0.08 14.29 -32.67
C GLY A 207 -0.23 14.30 -34.17
N ARG A 208 0.78 14.35 -35.05
CA ARG A 208 0.56 14.28 -36.51
C ARG A 208 0.45 12.83 -36.95
N MET A 209 -0.63 12.48 -37.66
CA MET A 209 -0.79 11.15 -38.23
C MET A 209 0.21 10.93 -39.37
N VAL A 210 0.98 9.84 -39.30
CA VAL A 210 2.04 9.50 -40.27
C VAL A 210 1.82 8.16 -40.96
N SER A 211 0.94 7.32 -40.45
CA SER A 211 0.54 6.07 -41.13
C SER A 211 -0.89 5.72 -40.77
N PRO A 212 -1.87 5.95 -41.67
CA PRO A 212 -3.28 5.67 -41.39
C PRO A 212 -3.60 4.16 -41.28
N THR A 213 -2.73 3.31 -41.83
CA THR A 213 -2.91 1.85 -41.90
C THR A 213 -2.07 1.08 -40.88
N GLY A 214 -1.32 1.78 -40.03
CA GLY A 214 -0.50 1.14 -39.00
C GLY A 214 0.83 0.57 -39.48
N ASN A 215 1.25 0.87 -40.71
CA ASN A 215 2.52 0.39 -41.25
C ASN A 215 3.71 1.18 -40.68
N LEU A 216 4.43 0.57 -39.73
CA LEU A 216 5.64 1.13 -39.11
C LEU A 216 6.88 0.97 -40.00
N GLN A 217 6.95 -0.04 -40.87
CA GLN A 217 8.17 -0.40 -41.62
C GLN A 217 8.65 0.67 -42.59
N LEU A 218 7.78 1.58 -43.01
CA LEU A 218 8.12 2.66 -43.94
C LEU A 218 8.49 3.99 -43.25
N LEU A 219 8.38 4.08 -41.92
CA LEU A 219 8.69 5.29 -41.18
C LEU A 219 10.19 5.42 -40.86
N PRO A 220 10.77 6.63 -40.75
CA PRO A 220 12.13 6.82 -40.25
C PRO A 220 12.32 6.29 -38.82
N GLN A 221 13.57 6.06 -38.40
CA GLN A 221 13.91 5.79 -37.00
C GLN A 221 13.38 6.92 -36.11
N GLY A 222 12.73 6.59 -35.01
CA GLY A 222 12.09 7.60 -34.17
C GLY A 222 11.04 7.07 -33.20
N ILE A 223 10.44 8.00 -32.47
CA ILE A 223 9.41 7.73 -31.47
C ILE A 223 8.04 8.04 -32.05
N TYR A 224 7.14 7.08 -31.95
CA TYR A 224 5.77 7.15 -32.47
C TYR A 224 4.75 6.73 -31.42
N ILE A 225 3.49 7.07 -31.68
CA ILE A 225 2.35 6.67 -30.86
C ILE A 225 1.39 5.87 -31.76
N GLN A 226 1.03 4.66 -31.33
CA GLN A 226 0.01 3.85 -31.99
C GLN A 226 -0.89 3.26 -30.90
N ASN A 227 -2.21 3.42 -31.04
CA ASN A 227 -3.19 2.92 -30.08
C ASN A 227 -2.91 3.34 -28.62
N GLY A 228 -2.52 4.61 -28.41
CA GLY A 228 -2.19 5.16 -27.08
C GLY A 228 -0.88 4.67 -26.47
N LYS A 229 -0.08 3.88 -27.21
CA LYS A 229 1.19 3.32 -26.76
C LYS A 229 2.36 3.90 -27.54
N LYS A 230 3.53 4.00 -26.87
CA LYS A 230 4.77 4.47 -27.51
C LYS A 230 5.47 3.31 -28.22
N ILE A 231 5.89 3.58 -29.45
CA ILE A 231 6.70 2.71 -30.30
C ILE A 231 8.03 3.40 -30.55
N ILE A 232 9.12 2.64 -30.45
CA ILE A 232 10.45 3.06 -30.89
C ILE A 232 10.77 2.23 -32.11
N LYS A 233 10.99 2.90 -33.24
CA LYS A 233 11.48 2.26 -34.44
C LYS A 233 12.96 2.51 -34.60
#